data_AF-A0A4U3KJG8-F1
#
_entry.id   AF-A0A4U3KJG8-F1
#
_cell.length_a   1.000
_cell.length_b   1.000
_cell.length_c   1.000
_cell.angle_alpha   90.00
_cell.angle_beta   90.00
_cell.angle_gamma   90.00
#
_symmetry.space_group_name_H-M   'P 1'
#
loop_
_entity.id
_entity.type
_entity.pdbx_description
1 polymer ?
#
loop_
_entity_poly.entity_id
_entity_poly.type
_entity_poly.pdbx_seq_one_letter_code
_entity_poly.pdbx_strand_id
1 'polypeptide(L)'
;LTLANNIFYNPLKGFVVNLNADIGVKISGNIFMRDTAHMQSGGDFNRAIYIGGYSTPSRFQYMSDVDIVDNLFGLKVTELDAIKSTSRSDLAATITRLQTAIEAGAISVPNEQNYLSTGVNSYSMLKDVTVQHNFFYSPYDNENLNGLVGDHAIYFRGAQNITVVGNHLRGLQNGPAGGFKFKSGRNITIMNNYLRNTGLIMYGTPEIGLAETQAEGAISELSNWLVANNIFDWKYWDNQYAIGMEYNRHTGNNNVFNGVFINNQFVNYHNIPQNRRRELLIASGGGFRPETS
;
A
#
# COMPACT_ATOMS: atom_id res chain seq x y z
N LEU A 1 -19.08 -7.01 -7.65
CA LEU A 1 -18.37 -6.67 -8.93
C LEU A 1 -17.12 -7.53 -9.03
N THR A 2 -16.78 -8.06 -10.20
CA THR A 2 -15.51 -8.77 -10.41
C THR A 2 -14.69 -8.09 -11.51
N LEU A 3 -13.47 -7.68 -11.17
CA LEU A 3 -12.48 -7.15 -12.09
C LEU A 3 -11.28 -8.10 -12.09
N ALA A 4 -11.23 -8.98 -13.09
CA ALA A 4 -10.22 -10.04 -13.13
C ALA A 4 -9.42 -10.05 -14.43
N ASN A 5 -8.12 -10.31 -14.33
CA ASN A 5 -7.23 -10.60 -15.45
C ASN A 5 -7.21 -9.51 -16.51
N ASN A 6 -7.15 -8.23 -16.11
CA ASN A 6 -7.05 -7.08 -17.02
C ASN A 6 -5.63 -6.51 -17.05
N ILE A 7 -5.28 -5.85 -18.16
CA ILE A 7 -4.05 -5.08 -18.28
C ILE A 7 -4.47 -3.62 -18.48
N PHE A 8 -4.24 -2.79 -17.46
CA PHE A 8 -4.48 -1.36 -17.52
C PHE A 8 -3.17 -0.67 -17.92
N TYR A 9 -3.12 -0.18 -19.15
CA TYR A 9 -1.95 0.49 -19.70
C TYR A 9 -2.23 1.97 -19.91
N ASN A 10 -1.43 2.83 -19.27
CA ASN A 10 -1.50 4.29 -19.35
C ASN A 10 -2.90 4.92 -19.14
N PRO A 11 -3.61 4.56 -18.07
CA PRO A 11 -4.93 5.12 -17.77
C PRO A 11 -4.87 6.61 -17.38
N LEU A 12 -6.02 7.28 -17.46
CA LEU A 12 -6.18 8.72 -17.23
C LEU A 12 -5.71 9.19 -15.83
N LYS A 13 -5.65 10.51 -15.65
CA LYS A 13 -4.93 11.23 -14.57
C LYS A 13 -5.20 10.72 -13.14
N GLY A 14 -6.43 10.29 -12.86
CA GLY A 14 -6.89 9.88 -11.52
C GLY A 14 -6.75 8.38 -11.25
N PHE A 15 -7.66 7.86 -10.41
CA PHE A 15 -7.78 6.43 -10.17
C PHE A 15 -8.21 5.70 -11.45
N VAL A 16 -7.52 4.60 -11.75
CA VAL A 16 -7.85 3.71 -12.87
C VAL A 16 -9.16 3.00 -12.62
N VAL A 17 -9.33 2.54 -11.38
CA VAL A 17 -10.54 1.89 -10.87
C VAL A 17 -11.04 2.72 -9.70
N ASN A 18 -12.28 3.18 -9.78
CA ASN A 18 -12.90 4.02 -8.75
C ASN A 18 -14.25 3.42 -8.36
N LEU A 19 -14.29 2.77 -7.20
CA LEU A 19 -15.46 2.05 -6.69
C LEU A 19 -15.93 2.69 -5.39
N ASN A 20 -17.25 2.84 -5.25
CA ASN A 20 -17.82 3.63 -4.18
C ASN A 20 -19.01 2.93 -3.53
N ALA A 21 -18.84 2.57 -2.25
CA ALA A 21 -19.84 1.89 -1.43
C ALA A 21 -20.40 0.59 -2.03
N ASP A 22 -19.58 -0.09 -2.84
CA ASP A 22 -19.88 -1.41 -3.39
C ASP A 22 -19.71 -2.51 -2.32
N ILE A 23 -20.38 -3.64 -2.51
CA ILE A 23 -20.28 -4.82 -1.64
C ILE A 23 -19.93 -6.05 -2.47
N GLY A 24 -19.06 -6.93 -1.96
CA GLY A 24 -18.68 -8.16 -2.66
C GLY A 24 -17.86 -7.87 -3.91
N VAL A 25 -16.83 -7.04 -3.77
CA VAL A 25 -15.93 -6.66 -4.86
C VAL A 25 -14.73 -7.59 -4.90
N LYS A 26 -14.38 -8.10 -6.08
CA LYS A 26 -13.19 -8.92 -6.30
C LYS A 26 -12.32 -8.29 -7.39
N ILE A 27 -11.07 -7.98 -7.07
CA ILE A 27 -10.07 -7.41 -7.96
C ILE A 27 -8.88 -8.35 -7.99
N SER A 28 -8.71 -9.13 -9.07
CA SER A 28 -7.67 -10.15 -9.11
C SER A 28 -6.94 -10.35 -10.43
N GLY A 29 -5.66 -10.73 -10.36
CA GLY A 29 -4.89 -11.07 -11.57
C GLY A 29 -4.65 -9.90 -12.52
N ASN A 30 -4.86 -8.65 -12.09
CA ASN A 30 -4.74 -7.47 -12.96
C ASN A 30 -3.31 -6.91 -12.95
N ILE A 31 -2.93 -6.24 -14.04
CA ILE A 31 -1.69 -5.47 -14.14
C ILE A 31 -2.04 -3.99 -14.32
N PHE A 32 -1.48 -3.12 -13.51
CA PHE A 32 -1.60 -1.66 -13.60
C PHE A 32 -0.25 -1.07 -14.00
N MET A 33 -0.19 -0.41 -15.15
CA MET A 33 1.02 0.16 -15.72
C MET A 33 0.87 1.66 -16.00
N ARG A 34 1.91 2.43 -15.72
CA ARG A 34 2.03 3.83 -16.10
C ARG A 34 3.49 4.18 -16.38
N ASP A 35 3.72 4.73 -17.57
CA ASP A 35 5.05 5.21 -17.97
C ASP A 35 5.28 6.70 -17.66
N THR A 36 6.49 7.18 -17.94
CA THR A 36 6.89 8.58 -17.78
C THR A 36 6.11 9.56 -18.66
N ALA A 37 5.66 9.14 -19.85
CA ALA A 37 4.95 10.01 -20.79
C ALA A 37 3.49 10.26 -20.37
N HIS A 38 2.92 9.35 -19.58
CA HIS A 38 1.52 9.40 -19.14
C HIS A 38 1.34 9.67 -17.65
N MET A 39 2.45 9.79 -16.90
CA MET A 39 2.41 10.25 -15.52
C MET A 39 2.20 11.76 -15.43
N GLN A 40 1.81 12.23 -14.24
CA GLN A 40 1.76 13.65 -13.92
C GLN A 40 2.60 13.97 -12.70
N SER A 41 3.22 15.14 -12.71
CA SER A 41 3.90 15.67 -11.54
C SER A 41 2.90 16.06 -10.44
N GLY A 42 3.36 16.05 -9.19
CA GLY A 42 2.54 16.34 -8.01
C GLY A 42 1.94 15.09 -7.35
N GLY A 43 1.23 15.31 -6.23
CA GLY A 43 0.83 14.23 -5.31
C GLY A 43 -0.57 13.65 -5.51
N ASP A 44 -1.41 14.26 -6.35
CA ASP A 44 -2.82 13.86 -6.50
C ASP A 44 -3.14 12.95 -7.68
N PHE A 45 -2.12 12.56 -8.44
CA PHE A 45 -2.25 11.80 -9.68
C PHE A 45 -1.58 10.43 -9.56
N ASN A 46 -1.71 9.62 -10.61
CA ASN A 46 -0.99 8.35 -10.78
C ASN A 46 -1.41 7.23 -9.80
N ARG A 47 -2.68 7.19 -9.41
CA ARG A 47 -3.22 6.21 -8.46
C ARG A 47 -3.89 5.05 -9.19
N ALA A 48 -3.77 3.82 -8.69
CA ALA A 48 -4.38 2.66 -9.34
C ALA A 48 -5.85 2.48 -8.93
N ILE A 49 -6.12 2.19 -7.65
CA ILE A 49 -7.46 1.81 -7.19
C ILE A 49 -7.93 2.74 -6.07
N TYR A 50 -9.17 3.21 -6.18
CA TYR A 50 -9.94 3.77 -5.07
C TYR A 50 -11.06 2.81 -4.67
N ILE A 51 -11.14 2.53 -3.36
CA ILE A 51 -12.22 1.79 -2.72
C ILE A 51 -12.66 2.53 -1.45
N GLY A 52 -13.89 3.03 -1.39
CA GLY A 52 -14.35 3.73 -0.19
C GLY A 52 -15.85 3.97 -0.19
N GLY A 53 -16.39 4.22 0.99
CA GLY A 53 -17.80 4.55 1.14
C GLY A 53 -18.10 6.04 1.06
N TYR A 54 -19.28 6.40 1.52
CA TYR A 54 -19.75 7.78 1.61
C TYR A 54 -19.95 8.18 3.08
N SER A 55 -19.53 9.39 3.43
CA SER A 55 -19.62 9.95 4.78
C SER A 55 -20.19 11.38 4.77
N THR A 56 -21.17 11.64 3.90
CA THR A 56 -21.80 12.95 3.75
C THR A 56 -23.07 13.02 4.60
N PRO A 57 -23.58 14.22 4.95
CA PRO A 57 -24.85 14.35 5.67
C PRO A 57 -26.04 13.67 4.99
N SER A 58 -26.01 13.55 3.66
CA SER A 58 -27.06 12.91 2.86
C SER A 58 -26.83 11.42 2.60
N ARG A 59 -25.61 10.90 2.83
CA ARG A 59 -25.26 9.52 2.52
C ARG A 59 -24.12 9.04 3.42
N PHE A 60 -24.47 8.12 4.31
CA PHE A 60 -23.55 7.45 5.23
C PHE A 60 -23.57 5.95 4.94
N GLN A 61 -22.59 5.47 4.17
CA GLN A 61 -22.61 4.11 3.64
C GLN A 61 -21.20 3.56 3.52
N TYR A 62 -20.98 2.36 4.05
CA TYR A 62 -19.72 1.64 3.93
C TYR A 62 -19.55 0.98 2.56
N MET A 63 -18.30 0.89 2.11
CA MET A 63 -17.84 -0.14 1.18
C MET A 63 -17.37 -1.34 2.01
N SER A 64 -17.74 -2.56 1.60
CA SER A 64 -17.43 -3.78 2.37
C SER A 64 -17.25 -5.02 1.50
N ASP A 65 -16.68 -6.08 2.09
CA ASP A 65 -16.42 -7.37 1.43
C ASP A 65 -15.62 -7.21 0.13
N VAL A 66 -14.37 -6.74 0.27
CA VAL A 66 -13.50 -6.43 -0.88
C VAL A 66 -12.25 -7.30 -0.87
N ASP A 67 -12.05 -8.07 -1.93
CA ASP A 67 -10.84 -8.86 -2.17
C ASP A 67 -9.97 -8.21 -3.24
N ILE A 68 -8.72 -7.89 -2.91
CA ILE A 68 -7.68 -7.40 -3.83
C ILE A 68 -6.52 -8.39 -3.81
N VAL A 69 -6.49 -9.31 -4.77
CA VAL A 69 -5.63 -10.50 -4.70
C VAL A 69 -4.85 -10.71 -5.99
N ASP A 70 -3.56 -11.02 -5.92
CA ASP A 70 -2.75 -11.38 -7.10
C ASP A 70 -2.69 -10.29 -8.19
N ASN A 71 -2.60 -9.02 -7.81
CA ASN A 71 -2.43 -7.93 -8.78
C ASN A 71 -0.97 -7.45 -8.81
N LEU A 72 -0.56 -6.91 -9.97
CA LEU A 72 0.72 -6.26 -10.19
C LEU A 72 0.52 -4.76 -10.40
N PHE A 73 1.00 -3.96 -9.46
CA PHE A 73 0.94 -2.50 -9.50
C PHE A 73 2.30 -1.95 -9.88
N GLY A 74 2.46 -1.52 -11.12
CA GLY A 74 3.73 -1.04 -11.67
C GLY A 74 4.70 -2.19 -11.91
N LEU A 75 5.62 -2.01 -12.87
CA LEU A 75 6.64 -2.99 -13.20
C LEU A 75 7.80 -2.38 -14.00
N LYS A 76 8.89 -3.15 -14.11
CA LYS A 76 9.87 -3.00 -15.19
C LYS A 76 9.66 -4.15 -16.18
N VAL A 77 9.48 -3.85 -17.48
CA VAL A 77 9.17 -4.86 -18.51
C VAL A 77 10.24 -5.95 -18.56
N THR A 78 11.51 -5.58 -18.39
CA THR A 78 12.65 -6.51 -18.37
C THR A 78 12.64 -7.48 -17.17
N GLU A 79 11.77 -7.26 -16.18
CA GLU A 79 11.68 -8.09 -14.97
C GLU A 79 10.42 -8.98 -14.96
N LEU A 80 9.62 -8.97 -16.03
CA LEU A 80 8.38 -9.73 -16.11
C LEU A 80 8.58 -11.23 -15.90
N ASP A 81 9.67 -11.82 -16.39
CA ASP A 81 9.94 -13.26 -16.19
C ASP A 81 10.20 -13.60 -14.72
N ALA A 82 10.97 -12.76 -14.03
CA ALA A 82 11.23 -12.93 -12.60
C ALA A 82 9.94 -12.81 -11.78
N ILE A 83 9.12 -11.79 -12.04
CA ILE A 83 7.83 -11.60 -11.37
C ILE A 83 6.92 -12.79 -11.65
N LYS A 84 6.75 -13.16 -12.93
CA LYS A 84 5.94 -14.32 -13.37
C LYS A 84 6.33 -15.61 -12.66
N SER A 85 7.63 -15.87 -12.47
CA SER A 85 8.13 -17.09 -11.81
C SER A 85 7.68 -17.27 -10.36
N THR A 86 7.30 -16.17 -9.70
CA THR A 86 6.83 -16.15 -8.31
C THR A 86 5.34 -15.83 -8.18
N SER A 87 4.69 -15.49 -9.29
CA SER A 87 3.27 -15.18 -9.36
C SER A 87 2.41 -16.44 -9.32
N ARG A 88 1.21 -16.32 -8.75
CA ARG A 88 0.17 -17.35 -8.82
C ARG A 88 -0.41 -17.45 -10.24
N SER A 89 -1.14 -18.53 -10.51
CA SER A 89 -1.60 -18.91 -11.87
C SER A 89 -2.25 -17.78 -12.65
N ASP A 90 -3.14 -17.03 -12.00
CA ASP A 90 -3.96 -16.02 -12.69
C ASP A 90 -3.11 -14.82 -13.10
N LEU A 91 -2.29 -14.30 -12.18
CA LEU A 91 -1.36 -13.22 -12.50
C LEU A 91 -0.28 -13.66 -13.51
N ALA A 92 0.25 -14.89 -13.37
CA ALA A 92 1.22 -15.43 -14.32
C ALA A 92 0.65 -15.54 -15.74
N ALA A 93 -0.62 -15.92 -15.88
CA ALA A 93 -1.33 -15.94 -17.16
C ALA A 93 -1.49 -14.52 -17.74
N THR A 94 -1.88 -13.54 -16.91
CA THR A 94 -1.98 -12.14 -17.34
C THR A 94 -0.62 -11.58 -17.78
N ILE A 95 0.47 -11.90 -17.07
CA ILE A 95 1.84 -11.52 -17.46
C ILE A 95 2.23 -12.17 -18.80
N THR A 96 1.94 -13.45 -18.98
CA THR A 96 2.23 -14.15 -20.25
C THR A 96 1.53 -13.46 -21.41
N ARG A 97 0.26 -13.08 -21.24
CA ARG A 97 -0.49 -12.34 -22.27
C ARG A 97 0.11 -10.96 -22.56
N LEU A 98 0.61 -10.25 -21.54
CA LEU A 98 1.34 -8.99 -21.73
C LEU A 98 2.62 -9.22 -22.54
N GLN A 99 3.43 -10.21 -22.18
CA GLN A 99 4.68 -10.54 -22.89
C GLN A 99 4.41 -10.90 -24.35
N THR A 100 3.43 -11.76 -24.62
CA THR A 100 3.04 -12.11 -26.00
C THR A 100 2.61 -10.89 -26.81
N ALA A 101 1.86 -9.95 -26.20
CA ALA A 101 1.45 -8.72 -26.89
C ALA A 101 2.64 -7.81 -27.24
N ILE A 102 3.66 -7.75 -26.37
CA ILE A 102 4.89 -7.00 -26.61
C ILE A 102 5.73 -7.69 -27.70
N GLU A 103 5.95 -9.00 -27.59
CA GLU A 103 6.74 -9.81 -28.55
C GLU A 103 6.13 -9.79 -29.95
N ALA A 104 4.80 -9.83 -30.06
CA ALA A 104 4.09 -9.72 -31.33
C ALA A 104 4.06 -8.29 -31.91
N GLY A 105 4.58 -7.29 -31.18
CA GLY A 105 4.54 -5.89 -31.57
C GLY A 105 3.13 -5.27 -31.55
N ALA A 106 2.16 -5.91 -30.89
CA ALA A 106 0.79 -5.40 -30.78
C ALA A 106 0.72 -4.15 -29.88
N ILE A 107 1.65 -4.03 -28.94
CA ILE A 107 1.88 -2.85 -28.10
C ILE A 107 3.38 -2.56 -27.98
N SER A 108 3.72 -1.28 -27.85
CA SER A 108 5.07 -0.84 -27.50
C SER A 108 5.05 -0.25 -26.10
N VAL A 109 5.83 -0.84 -25.20
CA VAL A 109 5.81 -0.54 -23.76
C VAL A 109 7.25 -0.22 -23.32
N PRO A 110 7.55 1.03 -22.90
CA PRO A 110 8.83 1.37 -22.29
C PRO A 110 9.13 0.49 -21.08
N ASN A 111 10.41 0.32 -20.73
CA ASN A 111 10.77 -0.54 -19.61
C ASN A 111 10.11 -0.11 -18.30
N GLU A 112 10.14 1.19 -17.96
CA GLU A 112 9.59 1.70 -16.71
C GLU A 112 8.07 1.93 -16.82
N GLN A 113 7.30 1.11 -16.11
CA GLN A 113 5.83 1.16 -16.02
C GLN A 113 5.34 1.35 -14.59
N ASN A 114 6.25 1.72 -13.69
CA ASN A 114 6.05 1.86 -12.25
C ASN A 114 5.82 3.30 -11.79
N TYR A 115 5.44 4.22 -12.68
CA TYR A 115 5.09 5.60 -12.31
C TYR A 115 3.71 5.68 -11.65
N LEU A 116 3.51 4.94 -10.57
CA LEU A 116 2.31 4.93 -9.73
C LEU A 116 2.63 5.47 -8.34
N SER A 117 1.88 6.49 -7.91
CA SER A 117 2.03 7.09 -6.58
C SER A 117 1.40 6.21 -5.50
N THR A 118 0.20 5.68 -5.77
CA THR A 118 -0.58 4.86 -4.84
C THR A 118 -1.13 3.61 -5.51
N GLY A 119 -1.01 2.45 -4.86
CA GLY A 119 -1.65 1.20 -5.29
C GLY A 119 -3.15 1.21 -4.98
N VAL A 120 -3.51 1.12 -3.71
CA VAL A 120 -4.91 1.10 -3.24
C VAL A 120 -5.16 2.21 -2.24
N ASN A 121 -6.19 3.00 -2.45
CA ASN A 121 -6.55 4.12 -1.58
C ASN A 121 -7.99 4.01 -1.10
N SER A 122 -8.22 4.43 0.14
CA SER A 122 -9.54 4.65 0.71
C SER A 122 -9.54 5.90 1.57
N TYR A 123 -10.46 6.82 1.29
CA TYR A 123 -10.55 8.07 2.04
C TYR A 123 -11.47 7.99 3.26
N SER A 124 -12.40 7.04 3.30
CA SER A 124 -13.26 6.79 4.46
C SER A 124 -14.15 5.56 4.23
N MET A 125 -14.80 5.10 5.30
CA MET A 125 -15.96 4.21 5.25
C MET A 125 -15.67 2.88 4.55
N LEU A 126 -14.61 2.19 4.98
CA LEU A 126 -14.17 0.91 4.42
C LEU A 126 -14.16 -0.18 5.50
N LYS A 127 -14.83 -1.31 5.25
CA LYS A 127 -14.79 -2.48 6.13
C LYS A 127 -14.49 -3.76 5.35
N ASP A 128 -14.02 -4.79 6.05
CA ASP A 128 -13.96 -6.18 5.56
C ASP A 128 -13.20 -6.31 4.23
N VAL A 129 -11.90 -5.96 4.29
CA VAL A 129 -11.03 -5.92 3.10
C VAL A 129 -9.86 -6.86 3.24
N THR A 130 -9.63 -7.64 2.19
CA THR A 130 -8.49 -8.53 2.03
C THR A 130 -7.58 -8.03 0.92
N VAL A 131 -6.31 -7.77 1.23
CA VAL A 131 -5.27 -7.41 0.26
C VAL A 131 -4.15 -8.44 0.32
N GLN A 132 -4.09 -9.33 -0.67
CA GLN A 132 -3.21 -10.51 -0.60
C GLN A 132 -2.39 -10.78 -1.87
N HIS A 133 -1.14 -11.20 -1.67
CA HIS A 133 -0.27 -11.69 -2.75
C HIS A 133 -0.10 -10.70 -3.91
N ASN A 134 -0.27 -9.40 -3.66
CA ASN A 134 -0.05 -8.38 -4.67
C ASN A 134 1.43 -7.99 -4.72
N PHE A 135 1.87 -7.57 -5.89
CA PHE A 135 3.19 -6.98 -6.09
C PHE A 135 3.04 -5.48 -6.33
N PHE A 136 3.57 -4.66 -5.43
CA PHE A 136 3.63 -3.21 -5.58
C PHE A 136 5.04 -2.78 -5.95
N TYR A 137 5.18 -2.29 -7.18
CA TYR A 137 6.39 -1.65 -7.67
C TYR A 137 6.12 -0.17 -7.94
N SER A 138 6.58 0.69 -7.02
CA SER A 138 6.47 2.14 -7.12
C SER A 138 7.75 2.77 -7.75
N PRO A 139 7.74 4.08 -8.06
CA PRO A 139 8.76 4.66 -8.95
C PRO A 139 10.08 5.02 -8.29
N TYR A 140 10.23 4.86 -6.96
CA TYR A 140 11.48 5.27 -6.32
C TYR A 140 12.69 4.46 -6.78
N ASP A 141 12.55 3.25 -7.32
CA ASP A 141 13.69 2.54 -7.92
C ASP A 141 14.11 3.07 -9.31
N ASN A 142 13.46 4.12 -9.82
CA ASN A 142 13.81 4.75 -11.08
C ASN A 142 14.90 5.80 -10.85
N GLU A 143 15.71 6.05 -11.87
CA GLU A 143 16.77 7.07 -11.80
C GLU A 143 16.19 8.48 -11.60
N ASN A 144 14.98 8.73 -12.13
CA ASN A 144 14.29 9.99 -12.01
C ASN A 144 12.79 9.77 -11.78
N LEU A 145 12.24 10.41 -10.75
CA LEU A 145 10.81 10.44 -10.49
C LEU A 145 10.04 11.34 -11.47
N ASN A 146 10.75 12.19 -12.20
CA ASN A 146 10.20 13.14 -13.18
C ASN A 146 9.13 14.07 -12.55
N GLY A 147 9.34 14.44 -11.28
CA GLY A 147 8.41 15.30 -10.53
C GLY A 147 7.19 14.58 -9.94
N LEU A 148 7.09 13.25 -10.10
CA LEU A 148 6.13 12.43 -9.37
C LEU A 148 6.47 12.45 -7.87
N VAL A 149 5.48 12.75 -7.04
CA VAL A 149 5.59 12.61 -5.58
C VAL A 149 4.92 11.30 -5.20
N GLY A 150 5.70 10.35 -4.67
CA GLY A 150 5.12 9.06 -4.29
C GLY A 150 4.31 9.16 -3.01
N ASP A 151 3.50 8.12 -2.80
CA ASP A 151 2.58 7.98 -1.68
C ASP A 151 2.66 6.53 -1.17
N HIS A 152 1.55 5.81 -1.02
CA HIS A 152 1.56 4.51 -0.33
C HIS A 152 1.18 3.35 -1.25
N ALA A 153 1.70 2.15 -0.99
CA ALA A 153 1.16 0.95 -1.62
C ALA A 153 -0.32 0.78 -1.25
N ILE A 154 -0.63 0.98 0.03
CA ILE A 154 -1.99 1.02 0.57
C ILE A 154 -2.15 2.25 1.46
N TYR A 155 -3.21 3.02 1.28
CA TYR A 155 -3.58 4.11 2.18
C TYR A 155 -5.06 4.03 2.54
N PHE A 156 -5.35 3.59 3.76
CA PHE A 156 -6.70 3.45 4.29
C PHE A 156 -6.95 4.39 5.46
N ARG A 157 -8.12 5.04 5.44
CA ARG A 157 -8.55 6.03 6.44
C ARG A 157 -9.84 5.57 7.10
N GLY A 158 -9.85 5.43 8.42
CA GLY A 158 -10.98 4.96 9.20
C GLY A 158 -11.46 3.59 8.73
N ALA A 159 -10.54 2.64 8.57
CA ALA A 159 -10.84 1.34 7.99
C ALA A 159 -10.96 0.26 9.07
N GLN A 160 -11.87 -0.69 8.88
CA GLN A 160 -12.18 -1.73 9.88
C GLN A 160 -12.07 -3.13 9.27
N ASN A 161 -11.62 -4.11 10.05
CA ASN A 161 -11.53 -5.52 9.64
C ASN A 161 -10.70 -5.69 8.36
N ILE A 162 -9.42 -5.31 8.42
CA ILE A 162 -8.52 -5.29 7.26
C ILE A 162 -7.48 -6.39 7.39
N THR A 163 -7.27 -7.15 6.32
CA THR A 163 -6.25 -8.20 6.24
C THR A 163 -5.29 -7.90 5.09
N VAL A 164 -4.00 -7.76 5.37
CA VAL A 164 -2.93 -7.48 4.39
C VAL A 164 -1.86 -8.56 4.49
N VAL A 165 -1.87 -9.53 3.58
CA VAL A 165 -1.05 -10.75 3.73
C VAL A 165 -0.27 -11.13 2.48
N GLY A 166 1.02 -11.44 2.63
CA GLY A 166 1.80 -12.05 1.55
C GLY A 166 2.12 -11.11 0.38
N ASN A 167 2.03 -9.79 0.56
CA ASN A 167 2.32 -8.82 -0.50
C ASN A 167 3.83 -8.54 -0.60
N HIS A 168 4.30 -8.19 -1.80
CA HIS A 168 5.66 -7.74 -2.06
C HIS A 168 5.66 -6.25 -2.40
N LEU A 169 6.50 -5.47 -1.73
CA LEU A 169 6.60 -4.02 -1.90
C LEU A 169 8.05 -3.63 -2.21
N ARG A 170 8.24 -2.80 -3.23
CA ARG A 170 9.51 -2.13 -3.54
C ARG A 170 9.31 -0.83 -4.32
N GLY A 171 10.38 -0.02 -4.41
CA GLY A 171 10.34 1.26 -5.11
C GLY A 171 9.45 2.30 -4.44
N LEU A 172 9.27 2.21 -3.11
CA LEU A 172 8.55 3.19 -2.30
C LEU A 172 9.53 4.10 -1.55
N GLN A 173 9.03 5.23 -1.08
CA GLN A 173 9.80 6.06 -0.16
C GLN A 173 10.05 5.27 1.13
N ASN A 174 11.23 5.48 1.68
CA ASN A 174 11.57 4.99 2.99
C ASN A 174 11.21 6.02 4.06
N GLY A 175 9.92 6.17 4.37
CA GLY A 175 9.45 7.19 5.32
C GLY A 175 7.95 7.45 5.24
N PRO A 176 7.49 8.69 5.53
CA PRO A 176 6.08 9.01 5.74
C PRO A 176 5.21 8.93 4.47
N ALA A 177 5.81 8.74 3.29
CA ALA A 177 5.15 8.55 1.99
C ALA A 177 5.59 7.22 1.32
N GLY A 178 5.50 6.11 2.07
CA GLY A 178 5.73 4.77 1.54
C GLY A 178 4.85 3.70 2.20
N GLY A 179 4.91 2.47 1.69
CA GLY A 179 4.45 1.29 2.44
C GLY A 179 2.94 1.21 2.65
N PHE A 180 2.53 0.69 3.80
CA PHE A 180 1.12 0.62 4.19
C PHE A 180 0.78 1.70 5.20
N LYS A 181 -0.25 2.48 4.92
CA LYS A 181 -0.72 3.53 5.81
C LYS A 181 -2.14 3.32 6.26
N PHE A 182 -2.31 3.39 7.58
CA PHE A 182 -3.59 3.45 8.24
C PHE A 182 -3.69 4.77 9.02
N LYS A 183 -4.71 5.55 8.71
CA LYS A 183 -5.15 6.66 9.57
C LYS A 183 -6.42 6.24 10.26
N SER A 184 -6.31 5.90 11.54
CA SER A 184 -7.31 5.26 12.35
C SER A 184 -7.83 3.94 11.76
N GLY A 185 -8.14 2.99 12.64
CA GLY A 185 -8.59 1.68 12.20
C GLY A 185 -8.86 0.72 13.35
N ARG A 186 -9.66 -0.31 13.06
CA ARG A 186 -9.97 -1.39 14.00
C ARG A 186 -9.73 -2.73 13.33
N ASN A 187 -9.20 -3.70 14.08
CA ASN A 187 -9.08 -5.09 13.63
C ASN A 187 -8.23 -5.20 12.34
N ILE A 188 -6.95 -4.85 12.42
CA ILE A 188 -6.04 -4.82 11.28
C ILE A 188 -4.99 -5.94 11.41
N THR A 189 -4.89 -6.80 10.41
CA THR A 189 -3.89 -7.87 10.33
C THR A 189 -2.93 -7.60 9.17
N ILE A 190 -1.62 -7.55 9.44
CA ILE A 190 -0.55 -7.35 8.47
C ILE A 190 0.47 -8.46 8.65
N MET A 191 0.48 -9.46 7.76
CA MET A 191 1.32 -10.64 7.96
C MET A 191 2.06 -11.12 6.71
N ASN A 192 3.23 -11.71 6.90
CA ASN A 192 3.99 -12.39 5.83
C ASN A 192 4.29 -11.50 4.61
N ASN A 193 4.33 -10.18 4.76
CA ASN A 193 4.65 -9.27 3.66
C ASN A 193 6.18 -9.06 3.55
N TYR A 194 6.66 -8.80 2.34
CA TYR A 194 8.03 -8.36 2.08
C TYR A 194 8.03 -6.85 1.78
N LEU A 195 8.57 -6.05 2.69
CA LEU A 195 8.61 -4.60 2.61
C LEU A 195 10.04 -4.13 2.34
N ARG A 196 10.36 -3.88 1.06
CA ARG A 196 11.67 -3.37 0.68
C ARG A 196 11.69 -1.85 0.66
N ASN A 197 12.64 -1.29 1.41
CA ASN A 197 12.87 0.15 1.54
C ASN A 197 11.61 0.93 1.92
N THR A 198 10.78 0.34 2.77
CA THR A 198 9.52 0.93 3.20
C THR A 198 9.04 0.31 4.51
N GLY A 199 7.92 0.79 5.04
CA GLY A 199 7.42 0.35 6.33
C GLY A 199 5.91 0.46 6.48
N LEU A 200 5.48 0.57 7.73
CA LEU A 200 4.10 0.74 8.11
C LEU A 200 3.93 2.13 8.74
N ILE A 201 2.85 2.81 8.43
CA ILE A 201 2.49 4.10 9.00
C ILE A 201 1.13 3.95 9.66
N MET A 202 1.12 3.96 10.99
CA MET A 202 -0.03 3.57 11.81
C MET A 202 -0.44 4.74 12.69
N TYR A 203 -1.38 5.58 12.26
CA TYR A 203 -1.70 6.85 12.94
C TYR A 203 -3.08 6.84 13.55
N GLY A 204 -3.23 7.37 14.77
CA GLY A 204 -4.54 7.65 15.38
C GLY A 204 -5.12 8.99 14.93
N THR A 205 -5.10 9.33 13.64
CA THR A 205 -5.69 10.60 13.14
C THR A 205 -7.22 10.48 13.12
N PRO A 206 -8.00 11.45 13.64
CA PRO A 206 -9.47 11.37 13.60
C PRO A 206 -10.00 11.11 12.19
N GLU A 207 -10.80 10.06 12.02
CA GLU A 207 -11.45 9.71 10.75
C GLU A 207 -12.91 9.34 10.97
N ILE A 208 -13.78 9.69 10.03
CA ILE A 208 -15.22 9.41 10.08
C ILE A 208 -15.54 7.92 9.87
N GLY A 209 -14.63 7.16 9.22
CA GLY A 209 -14.85 5.76 8.85
C GLY A 209 -14.95 4.77 10.02
N LEU A 210 -14.73 5.23 11.26
CA LEU A 210 -14.91 4.43 12.47
C LEU A 210 -16.26 4.65 13.18
N ALA A 211 -17.02 5.65 12.75
CA ALA A 211 -18.33 5.96 13.28
C ALA A 211 -19.40 5.06 12.64
N GLU A 212 -20.40 4.62 13.41
CA GLU A 212 -21.54 3.88 12.88
C GLU A 212 -22.65 4.82 12.40
N THR A 213 -22.60 6.09 12.82
CA THR A 213 -23.53 7.15 12.43
C THR A 213 -22.81 8.47 12.15
N GLN A 214 -23.39 9.33 11.33
CA GLN A 214 -22.85 10.67 11.07
C GLN A 214 -22.72 11.53 12.35
N ALA A 215 -23.57 11.29 13.35
CA ALA A 215 -23.62 12.07 14.59
C ALA A 215 -22.41 11.84 15.51
N GLU A 216 -21.79 10.67 15.45
CA GLU A 216 -20.59 10.35 16.24
C GLU A 216 -19.35 11.13 15.76
N GLY A 217 -19.34 11.58 14.51
CA GLY A 217 -18.26 12.39 13.95
C GLY A 217 -16.94 11.61 13.78
N ALA A 218 -15.84 12.34 13.59
CA ALA A 218 -14.54 11.72 13.35
C ALA A 218 -13.95 11.13 14.64
N ILE A 219 -13.56 9.85 14.60
CA ILE A 219 -13.01 9.12 15.74
C ILE A 219 -11.51 8.90 15.50
N SER A 220 -10.71 9.23 16.51
CA SER A 220 -9.28 8.95 16.54
C SER A 220 -9.08 7.66 17.32
N GLU A 221 -8.81 6.56 16.63
CA GLU A 221 -8.60 5.25 17.24
C GLU A 221 -7.80 4.34 16.30
N LEU A 222 -6.79 3.65 16.82
CA LEU A 222 -6.13 2.53 16.14
C LEU A 222 -6.04 1.34 17.08
N SER A 223 -6.94 0.37 16.95
CA SER A 223 -7.09 -0.72 17.92
C SER A 223 -7.07 -2.11 17.28
N ASN A 224 -6.73 -3.11 18.09
CA ASN A 224 -6.77 -4.53 17.76
C ASN A 224 -6.02 -4.82 16.46
N TRP A 225 -4.71 -4.60 16.46
CA TRP A 225 -3.89 -4.83 15.27
C TRP A 225 -2.82 -5.88 15.51
N LEU A 226 -2.50 -6.63 14.46
CA LEU A 226 -1.47 -7.66 14.43
C LEU A 226 -0.52 -7.37 13.27
N VAL A 227 0.76 -7.18 13.58
CA VAL A 227 1.84 -7.09 12.61
C VAL A 227 2.80 -8.24 12.88
N ALA A 228 2.77 -9.29 12.05
CA ALA A 228 3.53 -10.50 12.32
C ALA A 228 4.21 -11.14 11.11
N ASN A 229 5.40 -11.70 11.32
CA ASN A 229 6.13 -12.48 10.31
C ASN A 229 6.43 -11.71 9.01
N ASN A 230 6.46 -10.37 9.04
CA ASN A 230 6.85 -9.58 7.88
C ASN A 230 8.38 -9.49 7.79
N ILE A 231 8.90 -9.32 6.58
CA ILE A 231 10.31 -9.00 6.33
C ILE A 231 10.40 -7.53 5.95
N PHE A 232 11.11 -6.75 6.75
CA PHE A 232 11.50 -5.39 6.44
C PHE A 232 12.93 -5.38 5.90
N ASP A 233 13.10 -5.12 4.61
CA ASP A 233 14.39 -5.13 3.92
C ASP A 233 14.86 -3.71 3.66
N TRP A 234 15.93 -3.28 4.33
CA TRP A 234 16.47 -1.95 4.13
C TRP A 234 17.46 -1.87 2.96
N LYS A 235 17.35 -0.80 2.17
CA LYS A 235 18.37 -0.40 1.19
C LYS A 235 18.56 1.10 1.29
N TYR A 236 19.81 1.59 1.26
CA TYR A 236 20.02 3.03 1.21
C TYR A 236 19.41 3.60 -0.07
N TRP A 237 18.46 4.51 0.08
CA TRP A 237 17.80 5.15 -1.04
C TRP A 237 17.16 6.47 -0.58
N ASP A 238 17.19 7.48 -1.46
CA ASP A 238 16.52 8.78 -1.26
C ASP A 238 16.91 9.52 0.05
N ASN A 239 18.14 9.29 0.55
CA ASN A 239 18.68 9.91 1.78
C ASN A 239 17.84 9.70 3.06
N GLN A 240 16.93 8.72 3.06
CA GLN A 240 16.10 8.40 4.22
C GLN A 240 16.59 7.15 4.96
N TYR A 241 16.39 7.15 6.27
CA TYR A 241 16.86 6.11 7.18
C TYR A 241 15.70 5.64 8.06
N ALA A 242 14.64 5.12 7.45
CA ALA A 242 13.52 4.49 8.17
C ALA A 242 13.47 2.97 7.90
N ILE A 243 12.81 2.22 8.78
CA ILE A 243 12.43 0.81 8.57
C ILE A 243 11.40 0.44 9.64
N GLY A 244 10.53 -0.54 9.38
CA GLY A 244 9.61 -1.04 10.38
C GLY A 244 8.31 -0.26 10.41
N MET A 245 7.92 0.26 11.57
CA MET A 245 6.63 0.91 11.78
C MET A 245 6.79 2.28 12.42
N GLU A 246 6.25 3.30 11.75
CA GLU A 246 6.01 4.62 12.31
C GLU A 246 4.63 4.65 12.97
N TYR A 247 4.58 5.24 14.15
CA TYR A 247 3.35 5.41 14.93
C TYR A 247 3.25 6.87 15.41
N ASN A 248 2.06 7.47 15.33
CA ASN A 248 1.83 8.87 15.71
C ASN A 248 0.61 9.05 16.60
N ARG A 249 0.80 9.80 17.69
CA ARG A 249 -0.24 10.29 18.61
C ARG A 249 -0.74 11.66 18.15
N HIS A 250 -1.64 11.69 17.16
CA HIS A 250 -2.10 12.95 16.58
C HIS A 250 -2.82 13.87 17.58
N THR A 251 -3.56 13.30 18.53
CA THR A 251 -4.38 14.04 19.51
C THR A 251 -3.70 14.23 20.87
N GLY A 252 -2.45 13.79 21.05
CA GLY A 252 -1.78 13.75 22.34
C GLY A 252 -2.31 12.67 23.32
N ASN A 253 -3.46 12.05 23.03
CA ASN A 253 -4.04 10.94 23.79
C ASN A 253 -3.62 9.57 23.24
N ASN A 254 -3.51 8.58 24.11
CA ASN A 254 -3.26 7.18 23.74
C ASN A 254 -4.52 6.55 23.17
N ASN A 255 -4.81 6.82 21.90
CA ASN A 255 -5.93 6.22 21.19
C ASN A 255 -5.54 4.94 20.45
N VAL A 256 -4.42 4.33 20.86
CA VAL A 256 -3.83 3.17 20.20
C VAL A 256 -3.52 2.10 21.23
N PHE A 257 -4.13 0.94 21.05
CA PHE A 257 -4.18 -0.10 22.05
C PHE A 257 -4.44 -1.48 21.43
N ASN A 258 -4.17 -2.54 22.20
CA ASN A 258 -4.33 -3.94 21.79
C ASN A 258 -3.56 -4.30 20.49
N GLY A 259 -2.36 -3.75 20.38
CA GLY A 259 -1.45 -4.01 19.27
C GLY A 259 -0.47 -5.14 19.55
N VAL A 260 -0.23 -6.00 18.58
CA VAL A 260 0.74 -7.09 18.63
C VAL A 260 1.73 -6.95 17.49
N PHE A 261 3.02 -6.82 17.81
CA PHE A 261 4.12 -6.77 16.83
C PHE A 261 5.11 -7.91 17.13
N ILE A 262 5.06 -9.01 16.36
CA ILE A 262 5.81 -10.23 16.69
C ILE A 262 6.50 -10.85 15.47
N ASN A 263 7.65 -11.49 15.69
CA ASN A 263 8.34 -12.31 14.68
C ASN A 263 8.64 -11.62 13.34
N ASN A 264 8.65 -10.28 13.31
CA ASN A 264 9.05 -9.54 12.13
C ASN A 264 10.58 -9.57 11.99
N GLN A 265 11.06 -9.77 10.77
CA GLN A 265 12.48 -9.82 10.45
C GLN A 265 12.93 -8.50 9.86
N PHE A 266 14.10 -8.04 10.28
CA PHE A 266 14.75 -6.85 9.73
C PHE A 266 16.03 -7.28 9.05
N VAL A 267 16.07 -7.18 7.74
CA VAL A 267 17.26 -7.54 6.95
C VAL A 267 17.92 -6.27 6.44
N ASN A 268 19.24 -6.32 6.28
CA ASN A 268 20.08 -5.21 5.81
C ASN A 268 20.02 -3.91 6.65
N TYR A 269 19.35 -3.90 7.82
CA TYR A 269 19.27 -2.73 8.72
C TYR A 269 20.65 -2.27 9.23
N HIS A 270 21.63 -3.17 9.29
CA HIS A 270 23.01 -2.83 9.63
C HIS A 270 23.67 -1.87 8.65
N ASN A 271 23.14 -1.75 7.42
CA ASN A 271 23.67 -0.80 6.45
C ASN A 271 23.25 0.66 6.76
N ILE A 272 22.34 0.86 7.73
CA ILE A 272 22.00 2.19 8.23
C ILE A 272 23.14 2.68 9.14
N PRO A 273 23.68 3.91 8.95
CA PRO A 273 24.68 4.49 9.84
C PRO A 273 24.22 4.50 11.30
N GLN A 274 25.11 4.11 12.23
CA GLN A 274 24.75 3.91 13.64
C GLN A 274 24.13 5.17 14.29
N ASN A 275 24.61 6.37 13.93
CA ASN A 275 24.08 7.64 14.42
C ASN A 275 22.66 7.96 13.88
N ARG A 276 22.22 7.29 12.81
CA ARG A 276 20.88 7.41 12.21
C ARG A 276 19.92 6.31 12.67
N ARG A 277 20.42 5.26 13.33
CA ARG A 277 19.58 4.15 13.82
C ARG A 277 18.66 4.51 14.98
N ARG A 278 18.88 5.65 15.65
CA ARG A 278 18.12 6.06 16.85
C ARG A 278 16.64 6.35 16.58
N GLU A 279 16.26 6.56 15.32
CA GLU A 279 14.88 6.82 14.88
C GLU A 279 14.17 5.56 14.34
N LEU A 280 14.87 4.42 14.24
CA LEU A 280 14.39 3.18 13.59
C LEU A 280 13.50 2.29 14.45
N LEU A 281 13.25 2.67 15.70
CA LEU A 281 12.53 1.82 16.65
C LEU A 281 11.24 2.51 17.02
N ILE A 282 10.16 2.10 16.34
CA ILE A 282 8.76 2.22 16.74
C ILE A 282 8.48 3.50 17.55
N ALA A 283 8.20 4.58 16.82
CA ALA A 283 7.73 5.87 17.29
C ALA A 283 8.54 6.57 18.41
N SER A 284 8.99 7.78 18.09
CA SER A 284 9.09 8.82 19.09
C SER A 284 7.75 8.94 19.84
N GLY A 285 7.74 8.65 21.13
CA GLY A 285 6.54 8.72 21.97
C GLY A 285 6.04 7.40 22.56
N GLY A 286 6.72 6.26 22.36
CA GLY A 286 6.55 5.08 23.22
C GLY A 286 6.12 3.80 22.51
N GLY A 287 6.78 3.42 21.41
CA GLY A 287 6.65 2.08 20.84
C GLY A 287 7.67 1.07 21.36
N PHE A 288 7.43 -0.21 21.04
CA PHE A 288 8.15 -1.37 21.56
C PHE A 288 9.64 -1.30 21.24
N ARG A 289 10.46 -1.12 22.29
CA ARG A 289 11.90 -1.34 22.21
C ARG A 289 12.13 -2.86 22.21
N PRO A 290 12.94 -3.42 21.29
CA PRO A 290 13.52 -4.73 21.53
C PRO A 290 14.32 -4.65 22.83
N GLU A 291 14.07 -5.55 23.77
CA GLU A 291 14.92 -5.75 24.95
C GLU A 291 16.26 -6.31 24.52
N THR A 292 17.13 -5.47 23.97
CA THR A 292 18.60 -5.54 23.98
C THR A 292 19.11 -4.35 23.16
N SER A 293 19.25 -3.19 23.80
CA SER A 293 20.00 -2.05 23.29
C SER A 293 21.17 -1.76 24.20
#